data_AF-A0A1G2P8W2-F1
#
_entry.id   AF-A0A1G2P8W2-F1
#
_cell.length_a   1.000
_cell.length_b   1.000
_cell.length_c   1.000
_cell.angle_alpha   90.00
_cell.angle_beta   90.00
_cell.angle_gamma   90.00
#
_symmetry.space_group_name_H-M   'P 1'
#
loop_
_entity.id
_entity.type
_entity.pdbx_description
1 polymer ?
#
loop_
_entity_poly.entity_id
_entity_poly.type
_entity_poly.pdbx_seq_one_letter_code
_entity_poly.pdbx_strand_id
1 'polypeptide(L)'
;MPSIFPNILFLSLFAPLILRLVASALALNLAKKENSHQLFRKKNWDEKIWSAVEIISSLLVLIGLFTQPAALALFAIYSRKILLKSRHSAIYSEDKKLYWLLAAIFASLILTGPGLFAFDLSL
;
A
#
# COMPACT_ATOMS: atom_id res chain seq x y z
N MET A 1 9.59 -22.57 18.92
CA MET A 1 10.46 -21.75 19.80
C MET A 1 9.68 -21.40 21.04
N PRO A 2 10.27 -21.47 22.24
CA PRO A 2 9.58 -21.02 23.46
C PRO A 2 9.31 -19.52 23.33
N SER A 3 8.04 -19.14 23.21
CA SER A 3 7.63 -17.74 23.30
C SER A 3 7.17 -17.46 24.72
N ILE A 4 7.43 -16.23 25.18
CA ILE A 4 6.98 -15.77 26.51
C ILE A 4 5.44 -15.83 26.61
N PHE A 5 4.76 -15.76 25.46
CA PHE A 5 3.31 -15.81 25.37
C PHE A 5 2.88 -16.81 24.28
N PRO A 6 2.79 -18.11 24.61
CA PRO A 6 2.46 -19.17 23.65
C PRO A 6 1.05 -19.03 23.07
N ASN A 7 0.14 -18.41 23.81
CA ASN A 7 -1.26 -18.29 23.42
C ASN A 7 -1.58 -17.05 22.57
N ILE A 8 -0.62 -16.21 22.12
CA ILE A 8 -0.96 -15.00 21.31
C ILE A 8 -1.42 -15.34 19.88
N LEU A 9 -1.21 -16.58 19.41
CA LEU A 9 -1.50 -16.97 18.03
C LEU A 9 -2.98 -16.79 17.63
N PHE A 10 -3.93 -16.75 18.58
CA PHE A 10 -5.33 -16.40 18.26
C PHE A 10 -5.49 -14.97 17.71
N LEU A 11 -4.53 -14.07 18.01
CA LEU A 11 -4.48 -12.70 17.48
C LEU A 11 -3.75 -12.59 16.14
N SER A 12 -3.33 -13.71 15.53
CA SER A 12 -2.57 -13.70 14.28
C SER A 12 -3.25 -12.93 13.15
N LEU A 13 -4.58 -12.96 13.07
CA LEU A 13 -5.36 -12.23 12.06
C LEU A 13 -5.46 -10.70 12.32
N PHE A 14 -5.12 -10.23 13.52
CA PHE A 14 -5.02 -8.80 13.81
C PHE A 14 -3.75 -8.17 13.25
N ALA A 15 -2.67 -8.94 13.09
CA ALA A 15 -1.43 -8.44 12.50
C ALA A 15 -1.63 -7.92 11.06
N PRO A 16 -2.18 -8.70 10.11
CA PRO A 16 -2.47 -8.19 8.77
C PRO A 16 -3.53 -7.08 8.80
N LEU A 17 -4.50 -7.09 9.71
CA LEU A 17 -5.47 -5.99 9.86
C LEU A 17 -4.79 -4.65 10.18
N ILE A 18 -3.90 -4.64 11.18
CA ILE A 18 -3.19 -3.42 11.59
C ILE A 18 -2.30 -2.93 10.45
N LEU A 19 -1.51 -3.83 9.86
CA LEU A 19 -0.65 -3.51 8.72
C LEU A 19 -1.45 -2.93 7.56
N ARG A 20 -2.60 -3.53 7.25
CA ARG A 20 -3.51 -3.08 6.21
C ARG A 20 -3.99 -1.66 6.46
N LEU A 21 -4.56 -1.39 7.63
CA LEU A 21 -5.11 -0.06 7.97
C LEU A 21 -4.02 1.03 7.92
N VAL A 22 -2.87 0.76 8.53
CA VAL A 22 -1.78 1.75 8.59
C VAL A 22 -1.17 1.98 7.21
N ALA A 23 -0.80 0.92 6.48
CA ALA A 23 -0.15 1.06 5.19
C ALA A 23 -1.08 1.68 4.13
N SER A 24 -2.36 1.31 4.12
CA SER A 24 -3.32 1.88 3.18
C SER A 24 -3.66 3.34 3.50
N ALA A 25 -3.79 3.72 4.77
CA ALA A 25 -3.97 5.13 5.15
C ALA A 25 -2.76 5.98 4.78
N LEU A 26 -1.55 5.49 5.03
CA LEU A 26 -0.31 6.14 4.59
C LEU A 26 -0.27 6.25 3.06
N ALA A 27 -0.51 5.16 2.35
CA ALA A 27 -0.51 5.15 0.89
C ALA A 27 -1.52 6.15 0.29
N LEU A 28 -2.72 6.23 0.87
CA LEU A 28 -3.75 7.18 0.46
C LEU A 28 -3.33 8.64 0.69
N ASN A 29 -2.70 8.93 1.84
CA ASN A 29 -2.19 10.25 2.15
C ASN A 29 -1.06 10.65 1.20
N LEU A 30 -0.16 9.73 0.88
CA LEU A 30 0.91 9.95 -0.09
C LEU A 30 0.36 10.20 -1.49
N ALA A 31 -0.57 9.38 -1.95
CA ALA A 31 -1.18 9.54 -3.26
C ALA A 31 -1.87 10.91 -3.40
N LYS A 32 -2.58 11.37 -2.36
CA LYS A 32 -3.19 12.72 -2.32
C LYS A 32 -2.15 13.83 -2.35
N LYS A 33 -1.09 13.72 -1.54
CA LYS A 33 0.00 14.71 -1.48
C LYS A 33 0.73 14.82 -2.81
N GLU A 34 1.09 13.69 -3.42
CA GLU A 34 1.75 13.65 -4.72
C GLU A 34 0.84 14.19 -5.83
N ASN A 35 -0.45 13.87 -5.83
CA ASN A 35 -1.39 14.42 -6.80
C ASN A 35 -1.57 15.94 -6.64
N SER A 36 -1.52 16.46 -5.41
CA SER A 36 -1.54 17.91 -5.13
C SER A 36 -0.28 18.62 -5.65
N HIS A 37 0.91 18.07 -5.41
CA HIS A 37 2.15 18.64 -5.97
C HIS A 37 2.19 18.57 -7.50
N GLN A 38 1.58 17.54 -8.08
CA GLN A 38 1.52 17.33 -9.53
C GLN A 38 0.44 18.17 -10.22
N LEU A 39 -0.58 18.67 -9.52
CA LEU A 39 -1.59 19.59 -10.08
C LEU A 39 -0.95 20.89 -10.64
N PHE A 40 0.23 21.27 -10.14
CA PHE A 40 0.99 22.43 -10.63
C PHE A 40 1.93 22.12 -11.81
N ARG A 41 2.03 20.85 -12.26
CA ARG A 41 2.83 20.44 -13.41
C ARG A 41 1.95 19.73 -14.45
N LYS A 42 2.18 20.00 -15.73
CA LYS A 42 1.42 19.39 -16.83
C LYS A 42 1.56 17.86 -16.77
N LYS A 43 0.47 17.16 -16.41
CA LYS A 43 0.46 15.71 -16.15
C LYS A 43 0.39 14.94 -17.48
N ASN A 44 1.29 13.97 -17.67
CA ASN A 44 1.11 12.96 -18.71
C ASN A 44 -0.05 12.04 -18.33
N TRP A 45 -0.82 11.58 -19.31
CA TRP A 45 -1.98 10.71 -19.07
C TRP A 45 -1.63 9.47 -18.25
N ASP A 46 -0.45 8.90 -18.46
CA ASP A 46 0.05 7.72 -17.74
C ASP A 46 0.16 7.97 -16.23
N GLU A 47 0.74 9.09 -15.79
CA GLU A 47 0.87 9.40 -14.37
C GLU A 47 -0.50 9.67 -13.72
N LYS A 48 -1.50 10.09 -14.51
CA LYS A 48 -2.87 10.28 -14.03
C LYS A 48 -3.53 8.95 -13.72
N ILE A 49 -3.33 7.96 -14.58
CA ILE A 49 -3.82 6.60 -14.41
C ILE A 49 -3.15 5.96 -13.19
N TRP A 50 -1.82 6.02 -13.08
CA TRP A 50 -1.10 5.44 -11.94
C TRP A 50 -1.54 6.03 -10.59
N SER A 51 -1.72 7.35 -10.53
CA SER A 51 -2.20 8.02 -9.32
C SER A 51 -3.65 7.66 -8.98
N ALA A 52 -4.53 7.51 -9.98
CA ALA A 52 -5.91 7.08 -9.76
C ALA A 52 -5.97 5.64 -9.26
N VAL A 53 -5.20 4.72 -9.88
CA VAL A 53 -5.10 3.33 -9.44
C VAL A 53 -4.56 3.27 -8.01
N GLU A 54 -3.53 4.04 -7.66
CA GLU A 54 -3.00 4.09 -6.30
C GLU A 54 -4.06 4.51 -5.26
N ILE A 55 -4.85 5.55 -5.55
CA ILE A 55 -5.92 6.02 -4.66
C ILE A 55 -7.00 4.96 -4.50
N ILE A 56 -7.47 4.39 -5.61
CA ILE A 56 -8.54 3.38 -5.62
C ILE A 56 -8.07 2.13 -4.86
N SER A 57 -6.88 1.61 -5.19
CA SER A 57 -6.31 0.43 -4.51
C SER A 57 -6.07 0.69 -3.03
N SER A 58 -5.56 1.88 -2.65
CA SER A 58 -5.40 2.23 -1.24
C SER A 58 -6.73 2.23 -0.50
N LEU A 59 -7.79 2.76 -1.12
CA LEU A 59 -9.13 2.77 -0.52
C LEU A 59 -9.70 1.36 -0.38
N LEU A 60 -9.57 0.52 -1.41
CA LEU A 60 -10.02 -0.88 -1.40
C LEU A 60 -9.35 -1.69 -0.27
N VAL A 61 -8.02 -1.58 -0.15
CA VAL A 61 -7.26 -2.22 0.93
C VAL A 61 -7.69 -1.69 2.29
N LEU A 62 -7.91 -0.37 2.44
CA LEU A 62 -8.31 0.25 3.70
C LEU A 62 -9.66 -0.28 4.22
N ILE A 63 -10.67 -0.36 3.34
CA ILE A 63 -12.02 -0.83 3.69
C ILE A 63 -12.14 -2.35 3.74
N GLY A 64 -11.10 -3.08 3.29
CA GLY A 64 -11.10 -4.53 3.30
C GLY A 64 -11.80 -5.18 2.10
N LEU A 65 -11.99 -4.47 0.99
CA LEU A 65 -12.57 -5.03 -0.25
C LEU A 65 -11.47 -5.40 -1.24
N PHE A 66 -11.53 -6.58 -1.85
CA PHE A 66 -10.58 -7.02 -2.89
C PHE A 66 -9.11 -6.80 -2.49
N THR A 67 -8.78 -7.16 -1.26
CA THR A 67 -7.55 -6.65 -0.63
C THR A 67 -6.30 -7.25 -1.23
N GLN A 68 -6.32 -8.54 -1.61
CA GLN A 68 -5.18 -9.20 -2.24
C GLN A 68 -4.81 -8.59 -3.60
N PRO A 69 -5.74 -8.47 -4.58
CA PRO A 69 -5.41 -7.84 -5.87
C PRO A 69 -5.08 -6.35 -5.71
N ALA A 70 -5.72 -5.64 -4.78
CA ALA A 70 -5.39 -4.24 -4.53
C ALA A 70 -4.01 -4.07 -3.86
N ALA A 71 -3.62 -4.96 -2.95
CA ALA A 71 -2.29 -4.99 -2.36
C ALA A 71 -1.21 -5.31 -3.42
N LEU A 72 -1.50 -6.20 -4.37
CA LEU A 72 -0.61 -6.47 -5.51
C LEU A 72 -0.40 -5.23 -6.38
N ALA A 73 -1.47 -4.50 -6.70
CA ALA A 73 -1.36 -3.24 -7.43
C ALA A 73 -0.51 -2.21 -6.67
N LEU A 74 -0.73 -2.05 -5.36
CA LEU A 74 0.06 -1.14 -4.53
C LEU A 74 1.52 -1.57 -4.43
N PHE A 75 1.80 -2.87 -4.31
CA PHE A 75 3.17 -3.40 -4.35
C PHE A 75 3.88 -3.02 -5.66
N ALA A 76 3.23 -3.21 -6.80
CA ALA A 76 3.77 -2.84 -8.10
C ALA A 76 4.00 -1.31 -8.22
N ILE A 77 3.05 -0.50 -7.75
CA ILE A 77 3.15 0.96 -7.74
C ILE A 77 4.32 1.44 -6.90
N TYR A 78 4.45 0.99 -5.65
CA TYR A 78 5.56 1.41 -4.78
C TYR A 78 6.91 0.89 -5.27
N SER A 79 6.96 -0.31 -5.85
CA SER A 79 8.15 -0.82 -6.54
C SER A 79 8.57 0.09 -7.71
N ARG A 80 7.61 0.53 -8.53
CA ARG A 80 7.85 1.52 -9.59
C ARG A 80 8.37 2.85 -9.01
N LYS A 81 7.79 3.37 -7.93
CA LYS A 81 8.23 4.63 -7.30
C LYS A 81 9.66 4.55 -6.79
N ILE A 82 10.08 3.41 -6.22
CA ILE A 82 11.46 3.16 -5.79
C ILE A 82 12.44 3.31 -6.96
N LEU A 83 12.08 2.77 -8.14
CA LEU A 83 12.91 2.83 -9.36
C LEU A 83 12.94 4.25 -9.97
N LEU A 84 11.82 4.96 -9.93
CA LEU A 84 11.68 6.28 -10.55
C LEU A 84 12.17 7.42 -9.64
N LYS A 85 12.18 7.26 -8.32
CA LYS A 85 12.64 8.28 -7.37
C LYS A 85 14.07 8.74 -7.65
N SER A 86 14.96 7.83 -8.05
CA SER A 86 16.35 8.18 -8.41
C SER A 86 16.46 9.01 -9.69
N ARG A 87 15.46 8.97 -10.57
CA ARG A 87 15.44 9.73 -11.83
C ARG A 87 14.61 11.02 -11.73
N HIS A 88 13.62 11.05 -10.84
CA HIS A 88 12.63 12.13 -10.74
C HIS A 88 12.36 12.55 -9.29
N SER A 89 13.41 12.95 -8.57
CA SER A 89 13.32 13.34 -7.15
C SER A 89 12.29 14.42 -6.84
N ALA A 90 12.03 15.33 -7.79
CA ALA A 90 11.07 16.44 -7.65
C ALA A 90 9.59 16.02 -7.75
N ILE A 91 9.28 14.83 -8.28
CA ILE A 91 7.89 14.36 -8.45
C ILE A 91 7.40 13.59 -7.22
N TYR A 92 8.32 12.89 -6.58
CA TYR A 92 8.07 12.05 -5.42
C TYR A 92 8.41 12.83 -4.16
N SER A 93 7.43 13.13 -3.32
CA SER A 93 7.59 14.05 -2.19
C SER A 93 8.37 13.45 -1.02
N GLU A 94 8.38 12.12 -0.88
CA GLU A 94 8.91 11.44 0.30
C GLU A 94 10.25 10.75 0.07
N ASP A 95 10.89 10.35 1.18
CA ASP A 95 12.10 9.54 1.16
C ASP A 95 11.82 8.17 0.52
N LYS A 96 12.78 7.68 -0.28
CA LYS A 96 12.76 6.35 -0.90
C LYS A 96 12.53 5.25 0.13
N LYS A 97 12.95 5.45 1.39
CA LYS A 97 12.71 4.54 2.51
C LYS A 97 11.23 4.28 2.77
N LEU A 98 10.37 5.29 2.65
CA LEU A 98 8.94 5.13 2.87
C LEU A 98 8.30 4.27 1.78
N TYR A 99 8.73 4.44 0.52
CA TYR A 99 8.26 3.60 -0.58
C TYR A 99 8.72 2.14 -0.41
N TRP A 100 9.95 1.90 0.05
CA TRP A 100 10.42 0.56 0.42
C TRP A 100 9.59 -0.06 1.54
N LEU A 101 9.29 0.70 2.59
CA LEU A 101 8.46 0.23 3.69
C LEU A 101 7.06 -0.17 3.21
N LEU A 102 6.41 0.68 2.43
CA LEU A 102 5.07 0.39 1.89
C LEU A 102 5.09 -0.82 0.96
N ALA A 103 6.08 -0.93 0.06
CA ALA A 103 6.24 -2.09 -0.80
C ALA A 103 6.42 -3.38 0.02
N ALA A 104 7.25 -3.37 1.07
CA ALA A 104 7.45 -4.51 1.94
C ALA A 104 6.17 -4.92 2.68
N ILE A 105 5.38 -3.95 3.17
CA ILE A 105 4.11 -4.24 3.85
C ILE A 105 3.08 -4.81 2.88
N PHE A 106 2.93 -4.25 1.68
CA PHE A 106 2.00 -4.81 0.70
C PHE A 106 2.43 -6.19 0.21
N ALA A 107 3.73 -6.45 0.04
CA ALA A 107 4.25 -7.80 -0.21
C ALA A 107 3.88 -8.77 0.93
N SER A 108 4.02 -8.32 2.19
CA SER A 108 3.60 -9.10 3.35
C SER A 108 2.11 -9.38 3.35
N LEU A 109 1.25 -8.41 3.01
CA LEU A 109 -0.21 -8.59 2.96
C LEU A 109 -0.64 -9.57 1.87
N ILE A 110 0.06 -9.63 0.74
CA ILE A 110 -0.18 -10.63 -0.30
C ILE A 110 0.05 -12.06 0.25
N LEU A 111 1.11 -12.25 1.05
CA LEU A 111 1.50 -13.57 1.57
C LEU A 111 0.72 -13.98 2.82
N THR A 112 0.45 -13.02 3.71
CA THR A 112 -0.23 -13.27 5.00
C THR A 112 -1.74 -13.21 4.89
N GLY A 113 -2.25 -12.71 3.76
CA GLY A 113 -3.67 -12.59 3.49
C GLY A 113 -4.29 -11.31 4.05
N PRO A 114 -5.61 -11.21 3.95
CA PRO A 114 -6.31 -9.93 4.03
C PRO A 114 -6.58 -9.47 5.47
N GLY A 115 -6.44 -10.38 6.45
CA GLY A 115 -6.73 -10.16 7.87
C GLY A 115 -8.22 -10.17 8.22
N LEU A 116 -8.54 -9.85 9.47
CA LEU A 116 -9.94 -9.76 9.93
C LEU A 116 -10.75 -8.72 9.14
N PHE A 117 -12.07 -8.96 9.05
CA PHE A 117 -13.04 -8.06 8.41
C PHE A 117 -12.75 -7.74 6.94
N ALA A 118 -12.00 -8.61 6.26
CA ALA A 118 -11.84 -8.53 4.83
C ALA A 118 -12.98 -9.26 4.11
N PHE A 119 -13.47 -8.66 3.04
CA PHE A 119 -14.32 -9.29 2.05
C PHE A 119 -13.47 -9.47 0.78
N ASP A 120 -12.68 -10.54 0.78
CA ASP A 120 -12.07 -11.06 -0.44
C ASP A 120 -12.93 -12.22 -0.99
N LEU A 121 -12.92 -12.41 -2.31
CA LEU A 121 -13.61 -13.53 -2.93
C LEU A 121 -12.96 -14.83 -2.43
N SER A 122 -13.70 -15.60 -1.64
CA SER A 122 -13.34 -16.98 -1.32
C SER A 122 -13.62 -17.84 -2.56
N LEU A 123 -12.67 -17.86 -3.50
CA LEU A 123 -12.64 -18.89 -4.55
C LEU A 123 -12.12 -20.21 -3.97
#